data_AF-A0A936MQB2-F1
#
_entry.id   AF-A0A936MQB2-F1
#
_cell.length_a   1.000
_cell.length_b   1.000
_cell.length_c   1.000
_cell.angle_alpha   90.00
_cell.angle_beta   90.00
_cell.angle_gamma   90.00
#
_symmetry.space_group_name_H-M   'P 1'
#
loop_
_entity.id
_entity.type
_entity.pdbx_description
1 polymer ?
#
loop_
_entity_poly.entity_id
_entity_poly.type
_entity_poly.pdbx_seq_one_letter_code
_entity_poly.pdbx_strand_id
1 'polypeptide(L)'
;MTHRQLGITLFGLGVGLSTSLMGCPVQDAQFEPLANDWDVASSGVGGESNTSSTGSGAGGGMGGAGGPIGAGGIGSAGGMGGAGGMGGAGSGAGGMGSAGSGAGGMGGATSSSSSSSSGGLGANGTPCETAADCMSNVCEDSVCCETTCAECHRCDQPNAMGTCIPLGVGSDDCATAGEFCSDQQQCACGVSKPPPGGSCPNKWTKGPTDGSCLRLCDANNGPNSCKDSTIVCPVGFDCYVECSGKTSCSGNTTIQCPADHACNVKCTDKDACKGNTEIICSSNAPCTLECSGSSTACDSATLKCGDNACTAICSGSAKPNIVPNNSCGPVACP
;
A
#
# COMPACT_ATOMS: atom_id res chain seq x y z
N MET A 1 -77.67 1.57 32.12
CA MET A 1 -77.53 0.10 32.03
C MET A 1 -76.92 -0.24 30.68
N THR A 2 -75.83 -1.01 30.71
CA THR A 2 -75.10 -1.65 29.58
C THR A 2 -74.50 -0.74 28.49
N HIS A 3 -73.28 -0.26 28.74
CA HIS A 3 -72.29 0.04 27.70
C HIS A 3 -71.39 -1.21 27.53
N ARG A 4 -71.42 -1.84 26.36
CA ARG A 4 -70.44 -2.87 25.96
C ARG A 4 -69.33 -2.21 25.14
N GLN A 5 -68.10 -2.29 25.62
CA GLN A 5 -66.90 -2.02 24.82
C GLN A 5 -66.59 -3.24 23.94
N LEU A 6 -66.35 -2.98 22.65
CA LEU A 6 -65.78 -3.93 21.69
C LEU A 6 -64.28 -3.63 21.59
N GLY A 7 -63.46 -4.54 22.11
CA GLY A 7 -62.02 -4.55 21.89
C GLY A 7 -61.70 -5.18 20.54
N ILE A 8 -60.99 -4.45 19.69
CA ILE A 8 -60.45 -4.92 18.41
C ILE A 8 -58.97 -5.25 18.65
N THR A 9 -58.63 -6.53 18.56
CA THR A 9 -57.25 -7.03 18.62
C THR A 9 -56.69 -7.06 17.20
N LEU A 10 -55.76 -6.16 16.86
CA LEU A 10 -54.97 -6.24 15.63
C LEU A 10 -53.79 -7.20 15.83
N PHE A 11 -53.80 -8.31 15.09
CA PHE A 11 -52.62 -9.16 14.87
C PHE A 11 -51.76 -8.53 13.77
N GLY A 12 -50.59 -8.00 14.15
CA GLY A 12 -49.55 -7.59 13.21
C GLY A 12 -48.71 -8.79 12.78
N LEU A 13 -48.89 -9.24 11.54
CA LEU A 13 -47.98 -10.15 10.85
C LEU A 13 -46.74 -9.35 10.41
N GLY A 14 -45.68 -9.43 11.20
CA GLY A 14 -44.35 -8.93 10.83
C GLY A 14 -43.68 -9.90 9.86
N VAL A 15 -43.64 -9.54 8.58
CA VAL A 15 -42.84 -10.22 7.56
C VAL A 15 -41.40 -9.77 7.73
N GLY A 16 -40.55 -10.66 8.27
CA GLY A 16 -39.11 -10.45 8.36
C GLY A 16 -38.46 -10.67 7.00
N LEU A 17 -38.20 -9.59 6.27
CA LEU A 17 -37.25 -9.60 5.15
C LEU A 17 -35.84 -9.60 5.74
N SER A 18 -35.20 -10.76 5.77
CA SER A 18 -33.77 -10.89 6.10
C SER A 18 -32.96 -10.60 4.85
N THR A 19 -32.62 -9.33 4.64
CA THR A 19 -31.57 -8.94 3.68
C THR A 19 -30.24 -9.00 4.41
N SER A 20 -29.51 -10.12 4.28
CA SER A 20 -28.10 -10.23 4.66
C SER A 20 -27.25 -9.41 3.69
N LEU A 21 -27.18 -8.10 3.93
CA LEU A 21 -26.05 -7.27 3.51
C LEU A 21 -24.96 -7.49 4.57
N MET A 22 -23.98 -8.34 4.29
CA MET A 22 -22.70 -8.35 5.01
C MET A 22 -21.95 -7.08 4.60
N GLY A 23 -22.40 -5.94 5.11
CA GLY A 23 -21.59 -4.73 5.12
C GLY A 23 -20.60 -4.85 6.26
N CYS A 24 -19.31 -4.69 5.96
CA CYS A 24 -18.27 -4.53 6.98
C CYS A 24 -18.76 -3.52 8.02
N PRO A 25 -18.79 -3.83 9.32
CA PRO A 25 -19.12 -2.85 10.32
C PRO A 25 -18.05 -1.76 10.24
N VAL A 26 -18.40 -0.61 9.66
CA VAL A 26 -17.66 0.62 9.86
C VAL A 26 -17.79 0.89 11.35
N GLN A 27 -16.81 0.45 12.12
CA GLN A 27 -16.68 0.87 13.50
C GLN A 27 -16.38 2.36 13.44
N ASP A 28 -17.43 3.17 13.60
CA ASP A 28 -17.34 4.60 13.87
C ASP A 28 -16.50 4.77 15.15
N ALA A 29 -15.19 4.86 14.98
CA ALA A 29 -14.31 5.42 15.98
C ALA A 29 -14.73 6.89 16.10
N GLN A 30 -15.60 7.18 17.07
CA GLN A 30 -15.94 8.54 17.45
C GLN A 30 -14.67 9.23 17.94
N PHE A 31 -13.99 9.91 17.01
CA PHE A 31 -12.83 10.73 17.28
C PHE A 31 -13.35 12.03 17.90
N GLU A 32 -13.49 12.04 19.23
CA GLU A 32 -13.77 13.28 19.95
C GLU A 32 -12.56 14.21 19.78
N PRO A 33 -12.74 15.44 19.25
CA PRO A 33 -11.64 16.38 19.15
C PRO A 33 -11.30 16.87 20.56
N LEU A 34 -10.17 16.40 21.09
CA LEU A 34 -9.50 17.10 22.18
C LEU A 34 -9.09 18.48 21.66
N ALA A 35 -9.90 19.48 22.01
CA ALA A 35 -9.56 20.88 21.85
C ALA A 35 -8.29 21.16 22.67
N ASN A 36 -7.16 21.22 21.99
CA ASN A 36 -5.92 21.70 22.59
C ASN A 36 -6.01 23.22 22.67
N ASP A 37 -6.28 23.68 23.88
CA ASP A 37 -6.11 25.03 24.38
C ASP A 37 -4.65 25.48 24.16
N TRP A 38 -4.45 26.40 23.23
CA TRP A 38 -3.18 27.11 23.01
C TRP A 38 -3.36 28.56 23.45
N ASP A 39 -3.58 28.80 24.74
CA ASP A 39 -3.28 30.11 25.34
C ASP A 39 -1.75 30.29 25.43
N VAL A 40 -1.17 30.85 24.37
CA VAL A 40 0.17 31.44 24.41
C VAL A 40 0.09 32.74 25.22
N ALA A 41 0.51 32.64 26.48
CA ALA A 41 0.72 33.79 27.36
C ALA A 41 1.74 34.76 26.74
N SER A 42 1.22 35.81 26.10
CA SER A 42 1.99 36.98 25.67
C SER A 42 2.32 37.82 26.90
N SER A 43 3.46 37.53 27.53
CA SER A 43 4.05 38.38 28.56
C SER A 43 4.90 39.44 27.88
N GLY A 44 4.34 40.65 27.80
CA GLY A 44 5.07 41.84 27.38
C GLY A 44 6.18 42.21 28.35
N VAL A 45 7.34 42.57 27.80
CA VAL A 45 8.32 43.43 28.45
C VAL A 45 8.69 44.50 27.44
N GLY A 46 8.29 45.74 27.73
CA GLY A 46 8.67 46.93 26.96
C GLY A 46 10.13 47.34 27.23
N GLY A 47 10.65 48.22 26.37
CA GLY A 47 11.92 48.91 26.63
C GLY A 47 12.63 49.43 25.38
N GLU A 48 12.18 50.60 24.91
CA GLU A 48 12.95 51.75 24.38
C GLU A 48 14.36 51.53 23.79
N SER A 49 14.59 52.03 22.56
CA SER A 49 15.46 53.21 22.29
C SER A 49 15.88 53.33 20.82
N ASN A 50 15.71 54.56 20.29
CA ASN A 50 16.34 55.06 19.06
C ASN A 50 17.86 54.83 19.04
N THR A 51 18.42 54.51 17.87
CA THR A 51 19.62 55.19 17.36
C THR A 51 19.79 54.95 15.86
N SER A 52 19.67 56.05 15.14
CA SER A 52 20.22 56.26 13.81
C SER A 52 21.73 56.04 13.80
N SER A 53 22.23 55.28 12.83
CA SER A 53 23.58 55.52 12.30
C SER A 53 23.71 55.06 10.85
N THR A 54 23.84 56.06 10.00
CA THR A 54 24.39 56.05 8.66
C THR A 54 25.81 55.46 8.70
N GLY A 55 26.11 54.51 7.81
CA GLY A 55 27.44 53.89 7.72
C GLY A 55 27.76 53.42 6.32
N SER A 56 28.21 54.35 5.49
CA SER A 56 28.82 54.11 4.18
C SER A 56 30.12 53.30 4.33
N GLY A 57 30.26 52.21 3.59
CA GLY A 57 31.50 51.41 3.53
C GLY A 57 31.76 50.98 2.09
N ALA A 58 32.65 51.71 1.43
CA ALA A 58 33.11 51.48 0.06
C ALA A 58 34.23 50.43 -0.01
N GLY A 59 34.33 49.76 -1.16
CA GLY A 59 35.46 48.92 -1.60
C GLY A 59 34.93 47.80 -2.49
N GLY A 60 35.24 47.67 -3.78
CA GLY A 60 36.41 48.10 -4.55
C GLY A 60 37.10 46.84 -5.09
N GLY A 61 37.06 46.62 -6.41
CA GLY A 61 37.78 45.55 -7.10
C GLY A 61 37.00 45.04 -8.32
N MET A 62 37.17 45.62 -9.51
CA MET A 62 38.09 45.16 -10.58
C MET A 62 37.80 43.71 -11.00
N GLY A 63 37.41 43.35 -12.22
CA GLY A 63 37.60 43.94 -13.54
C GLY A 63 37.76 42.73 -14.48
N GLY A 64 37.00 42.69 -15.58
CA GLY A 64 37.04 41.56 -16.51
C GLY A 64 36.26 41.85 -17.78
N ALA A 65 36.92 42.56 -18.70
CA ALA A 65 36.54 42.71 -20.11
C ALA A 65 36.15 41.33 -20.71
N GLY A 66 35.11 41.19 -21.53
CA GLY A 66 34.87 41.88 -22.78
C GLY A 66 35.03 40.86 -23.92
N GLY A 67 33.94 40.54 -24.62
CA GLY A 67 33.96 39.62 -25.77
C GLY A 67 32.60 39.58 -26.48
N PRO A 68 32.54 39.79 -27.82
CA PRO A 68 31.36 40.34 -28.46
C PRO A 68 30.37 39.30 -29.02
N ILE A 69 29.13 39.78 -29.12
CA ILE A 69 28.10 39.54 -30.14
C ILE A 69 28.58 38.67 -31.32
N GLY A 70 28.02 37.46 -31.42
CA GLY A 70 28.04 36.61 -32.61
C GLY A 70 26.62 36.32 -33.07
N ALA A 71 26.15 37.08 -34.05
CA ALA A 71 24.98 36.77 -34.84
C ALA A 71 25.37 35.81 -35.99
N GLY A 72 24.49 34.86 -36.33
CA GLY A 72 24.53 34.13 -37.59
C GLY A 72 24.48 32.60 -37.46
N GLY A 73 23.47 31.99 -38.09
CA GLY A 73 23.42 30.53 -38.25
C GLY A 73 22.05 29.98 -38.64
N ILE A 74 21.55 30.33 -39.82
CA ILE A 74 20.52 29.59 -40.56
C ILE A 74 21.20 28.50 -41.41
N GLY A 75 20.59 27.31 -41.48
CA GLY A 75 21.05 26.14 -42.25
C GLY A 75 21.44 24.98 -41.30
N SER A 76 20.93 23.76 -41.42
CA SER A 76 20.77 22.99 -42.65
C SER A 76 19.69 21.91 -42.52
N ALA A 77 18.92 21.73 -43.59
CA ALA A 77 18.27 20.47 -43.91
C ALA A 77 19.31 19.46 -44.42
N GLY A 78 19.10 18.17 -44.16
CA GLY A 78 19.71 17.08 -44.94
C GLY A 78 20.28 15.90 -44.13
N GLY A 79 19.95 14.68 -44.57
CA GLY A 79 20.61 13.41 -44.20
C GLY A 79 19.68 12.43 -43.48
N MET A 80 18.80 11.68 -44.16
CA MET A 80 19.06 10.40 -44.85
C MET A 80 19.84 9.35 -44.04
N GLY A 81 19.19 8.20 -43.83
CA GLY A 81 19.80 6.88 -44.04
C GLY A 81 20.53 6.24 -42.87
N GLY A 82 19.93 5.18 -42.32
CA GLY A 82 20.59 4.27 -41.37
C GLY A 82 19.87 2.93 -41.27
N ALA A 83 19.77 2.21 -42.38
CA ALA A 83 19.52 0.77 -42.36
C ALA A 83 20.87 0.05 -42.24
N GLY A 84 21.01 -0.86 -41.28
CA GLY A 84 22.14 -1.79 -41.22
C GLY A 84 22.48 -2.24 -39.80
N GLY A 85 22.35 -3.54 -39.53
CA GLY A 85 22.83 -4.15 -38.28
C GLY A 85 22.31 -5.56 -38.01
N MET A 86 22.47 -6.48 -38.97
CA MET A 86 22.41 -7.92 -38.71
C MET A 86 23.64 -8.36 -37.88
N GLY A 87 23.45 -9.35 -37.01
CA GLY A 87 24.50 -10.32 -36.68
C GLY A 87 25.00 -10.29 -35.24
N GLY A 88 24.67 -11.34 -34.49
CA GLY A 88 25.22 -11.57 -33.14
C GLY A 88 24.87 -12.94 -32.59
N ALA A 89 25.05 -14.00 -33.38
CA ALA A 89 25.11 -15.37 -32.87
C ALA A 89 26.43 -15.55 -32.10
N GLY A 90 26.36 -15.44 -30.77
CA GLY A 90 27.47 -15.71 -29.87
C GLY A 90 27.39 -17.13 -29.32
N SER A 91 28.00 -18.07 -30.05
CA SER A 91 28.34 -19.40 -29.57
C SER A 91 29.40 -19.28 -28.48
N GLY A 92 29.06 -19.62 -27.24
CA GLY A 92 30.00 -19.75 -26.12
C GLY A 92 30.00 -21.17 -25.58
N ALA A 93 30.87 -22.00 -26.15
CA ALA A 93 31.16 -23.35 -25.69
C ALA A 93 32.19 -23.33 -24.54
N GLY A 94 31.98 -24.22 -23.56
CA GLY A 94 32.90 -24.55 -22.47
C GLY A 94 32.08 -24.91 -21.22
N GLY A 95 31.94 -26.15 -20.76
CA GLY A 95 32.80 -27.33 -20.88
C GLY A 95 33.40 -27.63 -19.51
N MET A 96 33.06 -28.80 -18.95
CA MET A 96 33.50 -29.51 -17.74
C MET A 96 32.28 -29.82 -16.86
N GLY A 97 31.77 -31.04 -16.73
CA GLY A 97 32.48 -32.31 -16.67
C GLY A 97 32.34 -32.86 -15.26
N SER A 98 31.25 -33.59 -15.00
CA SER A 98 31.19 -34.51 -13.85
C SER A 98 30.35 -35.71 -14.27
N ALA A 99 31.09 -36.72 -14.72
CA ALA A 99 30.60 -38.07 -14.89
C ALA A 99 30.28 -38.64 -13.50
N GLY A 100 29.00 -38.94 -13.28
CA GLY A 100 28.52 -39.73 -12.16
C GLY A 100 27.57 -40.78 -12.70
N SER A 101 28.12 -41.88 -13.18
CA SER A 101 27.37 -43.07 -13.58
C SER A 101 26.67 -43.66 -12.36
N GLY A 102 25.35 -43.54 -12.32
CA GLY A 102 24.47 -44.25 -11.40
C GLY A 102 23.35 -44.91 -12.17
N ALA A 103 23.64 -46.06 -12.77
CA ALA A 103 22.65 -46.93 -13.36
C ALA A 103 21.91 -47.68 -12.23
N GLY A 104 20.58 -47.72 -12.32
CA GLY A 104 19.76 -48.75 -11.71
C GLY A 104 18.72 -48.26 -10.71
N GLY A 105 17.45 -48.56 -10.99
CA GLY A 105 16.46 -48.72 -9.94
C GLY A 105 15.06 -48.15 -10.24
N MET A 106 14.22 -48.99 -10.84
CA MET A 106 12.77 -49.11 -10.58
C MET A 106 11.93 -47.80 -10.67
N GLY A 107 11.10 -47.59 -11.69
CA GLY A 107 10.03 -48.52 -12.04
C GLY A 107 9.01 -48.73 -10.90
N GLY A 108 8.95 -47.83 -9.91
CA GLY A 108 7.95 -47.86 -8.85
C GLY A 108 6.77 -46.97 -9.22
N ALA A 109 5.71 -47.57 -9.77
CA ALA A 109 4.38 -47.02 -9.58
C ALA A 109 4.15 -46.98 -8.06
N THR A 110 4.40 -45.83 -7.41
CA THR A 110 3.91 -45.58 -6.07
C THR A 110 2.41 -45.55 -6.21
N SER A 111 1.84 -46.74 -6.06
CA SER A 111 0.44 -46.91 -5.74
C SER A 111 0.23 -46.00 -4.55
N SER A 112 -0.46 -44.88 -4.77
CA SER A 112 -1.22 -44.24 -3.71
C SER A 112 -2.16 -45.33 -3.24
N SER A 113 -1.67 -46.18 -2.34
CA SER A 113 -2.48 -47.10 -1.59
C SER A 113 -3.36 -46.20 -0.76
N SER A 114 -4.50 -45.83 -1.36
CA SER A 114 -5.77 -45.63 -0.70
C SER A 114 -6.10 -46.94 0.00
N SER A 115 -5.30 -47.27 1.01
CA SER A 115 -5.67 -48.19 2.05
C SER A 115 -6.84 -47.52 2.74
N SER A 116 -8.03 -47.88 2.29
CA SER A 116 -9.30 -47.72 2.99
C SER A 116 -9.23 -48.59 4.26
N SER A 117 -8.28 -48.28 5.14
CA SER A 117 -8.15 -48.87 6.46
C SER A 117 -9.28 -48.30 7.28
N SER A 118 -10.30 -49.13 7.46
CA SER A 118 -11.35 -48.95 8.42
C SER A 118 -10.73 -48.63 9.80
N GLY A 119 -10.86 -47.39 10.23
CA GLY A 119 -11.36 -47.12 11.58
C GLY A 119 -10.41 -46.50 12.61
N GLY A 120 -9.32 -45.86 12.22
CA GLY A 120 -8.58 -44.98 13.13
C GLY A 120 -8.80 -43.53 12.75
N LEU A 121 -9.42 -42.73 13.63
CA LEU A 121 -9.38 -41.27 13.50
C LEU A 121 -7.92 -40.81 13.61
N GLY A 122 -7.48 -39.93 12.72
CA GLY A 122 -6.15 -39.32 12.74
C GLY A 122 -5.92 -38.55 14.03
N ALA A 123 -4.71 -38.67 14.58
CA ALA A 123 -4.29 -37.90 15.74
C ALA A 123 -4.09 -36.41 15.38
N ASN A 124 -4.09 -35.52 16.37
CA ASN A 124 -3.79 -34.11 16.10
C ASN A 124 -2.42 -33.99 15.40
N GLY A 125 -2.36 -33.18 14.34
CA GLY A 125 -1.18 -32.98 13.50
C GLY A 125 -1.10 -33.91 12.29
N THR A 126 -2.01 -34.88 12.13
CA THR A 126 -2.08 -35.68 10.90
C THR A 126 -2.83 -34.95 9.78
N PRO A 127 -2.45 -35.11 8.51
CA PRO A 127 -3.22 -34.58 7.39
C PRO A 127 -4.67 -35.11 7.38
N CYS A 128 -5.60 -34.30 6.94
CA CYS A 128 -7.02 -34.65 6.82
C CYS A 128 -7.66 -34.01 5.59
N GLU A 129 -8.73 -34.62 5.08
CA GLU A 129 -9.57 -34.03 4.01
C GLU A 129 -10.89 -33.51 4.57
N THR A 130 -11.38 -34.14 5.64
CA THR A 130 -12.63 -33.80 6.31
C THR A 130 -12.48 -33.86 7.83
N ALA A 131 -13.38 -33.19 8.54
CA ALA A 131 -13.48 -33.26 10.00
C ALA A 131 -13.58 -34.71 10.52
N ALA A 132 -14.24 -35.61 9.78
CA ALA A 132 -14.42 -37.01 10.17
C ALA A 132 -13.12 -37.82 10.14
N ASP A 133 -12.06 -37.31 9.54
CA ASP A 133 -10.75 -37.95 9.53
C ASP A 133 -9.99 -37.71 10.85
N CYS A 134 -10.46 -36.80 11.70
CA CYS A 134 -9.73 -36.32 12.87
C CYS A 134 -10.36 -36.77 14.18
N MET A 135 -9.52 -37.15 15.15
CA MET A 135 -9.98 -37.56 16.48
C MET A 135 -10.69 -36.41 17.22
N SER A 136 -10.27 -35.16 16.95
CA SER A 136 -10.90 -33.94 17.43
C SER A 136 -12.21 -33.59 16.72
N ASN A 137 -12.51 -34.20 15.58
CA ASN A 137 -13.51 -33.77 14.60
C ASN A 137 -13.26 -32.35 14.03
N VAL A 138 -12.00 -31.88 14.04
CA VAL A 138 -11.60 -30.59 13.48
C VAL A 138 -10.51 -30.81 12.44
N CYS A 139 -10.83 -30.52 11.19
CA CYS A 139 -9.89 -30.52 10.08
C CYS A 139 -9.82 -29.11 9.50
N GLU A 140 -8.76 -28.38 9.82
CA GLU A 140 -8.49 -27.03 9.31
C GLU A 140 -7.08 -27.02 8.74
N ASP A 141 -6.81 -26.19 7.73
CA ASP A 141 -5.50 -26.17 7.05
C ASP A 141 -5.03 -27.53 6.50
N SER A 142 -5.96 -28.45 6.19
CA SER A 142 -5.68 -29.84 5.81
C SER A 142 -4.93 -30.65 6.89
N VAL A 143 -5.01 -30.24 8.16
CA VAL A 143 -4.41 -30.92 9.32
C VAL A 143 -5.44 -31.08 10.44
N CYS A 144 -5.40 -32.22 11.14
CA CYS A 144 -6.25 -32.45 12.30
C CYS A 144 -5.82 -31.55 13.46
N CYS A 145 -6.61 -30.52 13.76
CA CYS A 145 -6.32 -29.60 14.86
C CYS A 145 -6.94 -30.11 16.17
N GLU A 146 -6.34 -29.81 17.32
CA GLU A 146 -6.86 -30.17 18.64
C GLU A 146 -8.23 -29.52 18.91
N THR A 147 -8.39 -28.28 18.45
CA THR A 147 -9.61 -27.47 18.52
C THR A 147 -9.74 -26.64 17.26
N THR A 148 -10.94 -26.12 16.97
CA THR A 148 -11.15 -25.07 15.97
C THR A 148 -10.28 -23.87 16.30
N CYS A 149 -9.49 -23.40 15.33
CA CYS A 149 -8.63 -22.24 15.52
C CYS A 149 -9.47 -20.95 15.52
N ALA A 150 -9.07 -20.00 16.38
CA ALA A 150 -9.57 -18.63 16.27
C ALA A 150 -9.07 -18.01 14.96
N GLU A 151 -9.65 -16.88 14.53
CA GLU A 151 -9.10 -16.11 13.41
C GLU A 151 -7.61 -15.83 13.66
N CYS A 152 -6.82 -15.81 12.58
CA CYS A 152 -5.38 -15.57 12.66
C CYS A 152 -4.60 -16.59 13.47
N HIS A 153 -5.07 -17.83 13.49
CA HIS A 153 -4.37 -18.97 14.07
C HIS A 153 -4.40 -20.13 13.09
N ARG A 154 -3.28 -20.83 12.92
CA ARG A 154 -3.20 -22.02 12.08
C ARG A 154 -2.66 -23.20 12.84
N CYS A 155 -3.10 -24.40 12.44
CA CYS A 155 -2.69 -25.65 13.10
C CYS A 155 -1.72 -26.48 12.26
N ASP A 156 -1.35 -26.02 11.07
CA ASP A 156 -0.39 -26.66 10.17
C ASP A 156 1.05 -26.12 10.33
N GLN A 157 1.30 -25.29 11.35
CA GLN A 157 2.59 -24.64 11.51
C GLN A 157 3.71 -25.66 11.74
N PRO A 158 4.85 -25.54 11.03
CA PRO A 158 6.02 -26.38 11.28
C PRO A 158 6.43 -26.25 12.75
N ASN A 159 6.57 -27.39 13.43
CA ASN A 159 6.86 -27.53 14.87
C ASN A 159 5.67 -27.42 15.85
N ALA A 160 4.44 -27.26 15.35
CA ALA A 160 3.24 -27.27 16.19
C ALA A 160 2.02 -27.87 15.48
N MET A 161 2.26 -28.89 14.66
CA MET A 161 1.20 -29.53 13.88
C MET A 161 0.11 -30.07 14.80
N GLY A 162 -1.13 -29.67 14.54
CA GLY A 162 -2.31 -30.03 15.34
C GLY A 162 -2.60 -29.08 16.50
N THR A 163 -1.79 -28.06 16.75
CA THR A 163 -2.05 -27.04 17.78
C THR A 163 -2.22 -25.68 17.12
N CYS A 164 -3.33 -24.99 17.41
CA CYS A 164 -3.56 -23.64 16.91
C CYS A 164 -2.52 -22.67 17.47
N ILE A 165 -1.67 -22.12 16.61
CA ILE A 165 -0.68 -21.10 16.98
C ILE A 165 -1.06 -19.78 16.32
N PRO A 166 -0.95 -18.66 17.05
CA PRO A 166 -1.15 -17.34 16.46
C PRO A 166 -0.23 -17.09 15.29
N LEU A 167 -0.78 -16.58 14.20
CA LEU A 167 0.00 -16.13 13.06
C LEU A 167 0.66 -14.77 13.31
N GLY A 168 1.72 -14.50 12.55
CA GLY A 168 2.36 -13.19 12.53
C GLY A 168 1.47 -12.13 11.88
N VAL A 169 1.69 -10.87 12.27
CA VAL A 169 1.02 -9.71 11.66
C VAL A 169 1.19 -9.72 10.13
N GLY A 170 0.11 -9.41 9.40
CA GLY A 170 0.11 -9.39 7.94
C GLY A 170 -0.09 -10.77 7.29
N SER A 171 -0.35 -11.82 8.07
CA SER A 171 -0.70 -13.13 7.50
C SER A 171 -2.08 -13.11 6.84
N ASP A 172 -2.19 -13.81 5.72
CA ASP A 172 -3.38 -13.92 4.87
C ASP A 172 -4.20 -15.15 5.29
N ASP A 173 -4.80 -15.06 6.47
CA ASP A 173 -5.60 -16.14 7.10
C ASP A 173 -7.01 -15.64 7.47
N CYS A 174 -7.44 -14.58 6.78
CA CYS A 174 -8.71 -13.94 7.00
C CYS A 174 -9.72 -14.37 5.95
N ALA A 175 -10.96 -14.60 6.38
CA ALA A 175 -12.03 -15.01 5.48
C ALA A 175 -12.42 -13.91 4.47
N THR A 176 -12.21 -12.64 4.84
CA THR A 176 -12.51 -11.48 4.01
C THR A 176 -11.27 -11.06 3.23
N ALA A 177 -11.42 -10.90 1.90
CA ALA A 177 -10.36 -10.35 1.07
C ALA A 177 -9.97 -8.92 1.51
N GLY A 178 -8.67 -8.65 1.61
CA GLY A 178 -8.14 -7.35 2.04
C GLY A 178 -7.97 -7.20 3.56
N GLU A 179 -8.40 -8.18 4.35
CA GLU A 179 -8.08 -8.25 5.79
C GLU A 179 -6.83 -9.09 6.02
N PHE A 180 -6.03 -8.68 7.00
CA PHE A 180 -4.85 -9.43 7.43
C PHE A 180 -4.81 -9.48 8.96
N CYS A 181 -4.02 -10.42 9.48
CA CYS A 181 -3.85 -10.57 10.91
C CYS A 181 -3.19 -9.35 11.54
N SER A 182 -3.87 -8.72 12.50
CA SER A 182 -3.34 -7.62 13.30
C SER A 182 -2.42 -8.12 14.42
N ASP A 183 -1.80 -7.19 15.15
CA ASP A 183 -1.05 -7.48 16.38
C ASP A 183 -1.94 -7.97 17.53
N GLN A 184 -3.26 -7.74 17.44
CA GLN A 184 -4.27 -8.25 18.35
C GLN A 184 -4.75 -9.66 17.98
N GLN A 185 -4.18 -10.29 16.94
CA GLN A 185 -4.56 -11.62 16.45
C GLN A 185 -6.03 -11.65 16.00
N GLN A 186 -6.47 -10.59 15.33
CA GLN A 186 -7.80 -10.47 14.75
C GLN A 186 -7.65 -10.08 13.28
N CYS A 187 -8.62 -10.50 12.46
CA CYS A 187 -8.71 -10.02 11.09
C CYS A 187 -9.06 -8.54 11.09
N ALA A 188 -8.17 -7.74 10.52
CA ALA A 188 -8.34 -6.30 10.44
C ALA A 188 -8.00 -5.80 9.04
N CYS A 189 -8.84 -4.89 8.57
CA CYS A 189 -8.53 -4.08 7.41
C CYS A 189 -7.40 -3.09 7.70
N GLY A 190 -6.64 -2.70 6.68
CA GLY A 190 -5.61 -1.67 6.78
C GLY A 190 -4.30 -2.16 7.37
N VAL A 191 -4.18 -3.46 7.58
CA VAL A 191 -2.93 -4.11 7.96
C VAL A 191 -2.14 -4.43 6.69
N SER A 192 -0.82 -4.24 6.75
CA SER A 192 0.13 -4.58 5.69
C SER A 192 1.08 -5.69 6.14
N LYS A 193 1.70 -6.41 5.20
CA LYS A 193 2.76 -7.35 5.54
C LYS A 193 3.98 -6.57 6.05
N PRO A 194 4.58 -6.98 7.19
CA PRO A 194 5.85 -6.42 7.62
C PRO A 194 6.89 -6.54 6.50
N PRO A 195 7.59 -5.46 6.13
CA PRO A 195 8.61 -5.54 5.10
C PRO A 195 9.76 -6.43 5.58
N PRO A 196 10.34 -7.30 4.72
CA PRO A 196 11.52 -8.12 5.03
C PRO A 196 12.77 -7.31 5.43
N GLY A 197 12.77 -5.99 5.27
CA GLY A 197 13.91 -5.11 5.48
C GLY A 197 14.89 -5.12 4.30
N GLY A 198 16.06 -4.51 4.49
CA GLY A 198 17.12 -4.42 3.47
C GLY A 198 17.31 -3.03 2.89
N SER A 199 18.12 -2.94 1.82
CA SER A 199 18.40 -1.69 1.12
C SER A 199 17.44 -1.48 -0.05
N CYS A 200 16.96 -0.25 -0.21
CA CYS A 200 16.08 0.11 -1.32
C CYS A 200 16.78 -0.03 -2.68
N PRO A 201 16.04 -0.40 -3.75
CA PRO A 201 16.59 -0.46 -5.10
C PRO A 201 17.10 0.90 -5.62
N ASN A 202 17.92 0.86 -6.67
CA ASN A 202 18.45 2.06 -7.32
C ASN A 202 17.32 3.05 -7.69
N LYS A 203 17.55 4.35 -7.41
CA LYS A 203 16.61 5.48 -7.56
C LYS A 203 15.59 5.66 -6.42
N TRP A 204 15.64 4.82 -5.39
CA TRP A 204 14.91 4.97 -4.14
C TRP A 204 15.90 5.25 -3.00
N THR A 205 15.50 6.09 -2.06
CA THR A 205 16.24 6.32 -0.82
C THR A 205 15.59 5.56 0.32
N LYS A 206 16.29 5.37 1.44
CA LYS A 206 15.69 4.83 2.66
C LYS A 206 14.52 5.73 3.07
N GLY A 207 13.37 5.13 3.35
CA GLY A 207 12.18 5.83 3.82
C GLY A 207 12.19 6.11 5.32
N PRO A 208 11.06 6.60 5.87
CA PRO A 208 10.96 7.02 7.28
C PRO A 208 10.99 5.84 8.27
N THR A 209 10.57 4.65 7.86
CA THR A 209 10.56 3.43 8.68
C THR A 209 11.55 2.40 8.13
N ASP A 210 12.00 1.47 8.96
CA ASP A 210 12.79 0.34 8.49
C ASP A 210 11.96 -0.54 7.55
N GLY A 211 12.54 -0.89 6.39
CA GLY A 211 11.82 -1.62 5.34
C GLY A 211 10.91 -0.75 4.46
N SER A 212 11.01 0.58 4.56
CA SER A 212 10.35 1.51 3.63
C SER A 212 11.32 2.16 2.66
N CYS A 213 10.82 2.49 1.46
CA CYS A 213 11.56 3.17 0.41
C CYS A 213 10.86 4.47 0.00
N LEU A 214 11.64 5.55 -0.10
CA LEU A 214 11.17 6.88 -0.47
C LEU A 214 11.59 7.25 -1.90
N ARG A 215 10.61 7.71 -2.67
CA ARG A 215 10.79 8.39 -3.95
C ARG A 215 10.49 9.87 -3.77
N LEU A 216 11.53 10.69 -3.77
CA LEU A 216 11.41 12.13 -3.64
C LEU A 216 11.28 12.77 -5.03
N CYS A 217 10.18 13.47 -5.25
CA CYS A 217 9.85 14.25 -6.44
C CYS A 217 9.74 15.72 -6.03
N ASP A 218 10.88 16.32 -5.67
CA ASP A 218 10.97 17.69 -5.14
C ASP A 218 11.53 18.70 -6.16
N ALA A 219 11.53 19.98 -5.79
CA ALA A 219 12.09 21.05 -6.61
C ALA A 219 13.62 20.98 -6.74
N ASN A 220 14.34 20.35 -5.81
CA ASN A 220 15.80 20.21 -5.86
C ASN A 220 16.24 19.28 -6.99
N ASN A 221 15.44 18.24 -7.26
CA ASN A 221 15.60 17.36 -8.42
C ASN A 221 14.98 17.94 -9.71
N GLY A 222 14.46 19.17 -9.63
CA GLY A 222 13.74 19.88 -10.68
C GLY A 222 12.22 19.87 -10.43
N PRO A 223 11.51 20.97 -10.73
CA PRO A 223 10.07 21.10 -10.42
C PRO A 223 9.19 20.01 -11.09
N ASN A 224 9.66 19.39 -12.17
CA ASN A 224 8.96 18.32 -12.88
C ASN A 224 9.66 16.97 -12.75
N SER A 225 10.36 16.72 -11.64
CA SER A 225 11.25 15.56 -11.46
C SER A 225 10.61 14.19 -11.69
N CYS A 226 9.29 14.08 -11.53
CA CYS A 226 8.52 12.85 -11.77
C CYS A 226 7.31 13.04 -12.70
N LYS A 227 7.21 14.19 -13.37
CA LYS A 227 6.06 14.53 -14.20
C LYS A 227 5.96 13.59 -15.40
N ASP A 228 4.74 13.16 -15.73
CA ASP A 228 4.44 12.26 -16.85
C ASP A 228 5.25 10.95 -16.80
N SER A 229 5.64 10.51 -15.60
CA SER A 229 6.45 9.30 -15.40
C SER A 229 5.65 8.15 -14.77
N THR A 230 6.10 6.92 -14.99
CA THR A 230 5.59 5.76 -14.25
C THR A 230 6.51 5.45 -13.08
N ILE A 231 6.01 5.63 -11.86
CA ILE A 231 6.68 5.27 -10.62
C ILE A 231 6.17 3.90 -10.20
N VAL A 232 7.04 2.89 -10.28
CA VAL A 232 6.74 1.54 -9.78
C VAL A 232 7.40 1.38 -8.42
N CYS A 233 6.58 1.23 -7.38
CA CYS A 233 7.07 0.98 -6.04
C CYS A 233 7.82 -0.35 -5.95
N PRO A 234 8.91 -0.43 -5.18
CA PRO A 234 9.69 -1.65 -5.06
C PRO A 234 8.88 -2.74 -4.34
N VAL A 235 8.93 -3.96 -4.88
CA VAL A 235 8.31 -5.13 -4.25
C VAL A 235 9.03 -5.47 -2.94
N GLY A 236 8.30 -5.89 -1.92
CA GLY A 236 8.88 -6.23 -0.62
C GLY A 236 9.14 -5.05 0.32
N PHE A 237 8.67 -3.83 0.01
CA PHE A 237 8.92 -2.66 0.84
C PHE A 237 7.67 -1.79 0.93
N ASP A 238 7.51 -1.09 2.05
CA ASP A 238 6.57 0.01 2.13
C ASP A 238 7.03 1.14 1.22
N CYS A 239 6.10 1.69 0.45
CA CYS A 239 6.38 2.70 -0.56
C CYS A 239 5.97 4.08 -0.06
N TYR A 240 6.90 5.04 -0.10
CA TYR A 240 6.62 6.45 0.14
C TYR A 240 6.94 7.22 -1.13
N VAL A 241 5.97 7.95 -1.67
CA VAL A 241 6.16 8.85 -2.82
C VAL A 241 5.85 10.26 -2.34
N GLU A 242 6.85 11.13 -2.35
CA GLU A 242 6.71 12.52 -1.91
C GLU A 242 6.84 13.48 -3.09
N CYS A 243 5.70 14.00 -3.53
CA CYS A 243 5.53 14.98 -4.59
C CYS A 243 5.49 16.38 -3.98
N SER A 244 6.65 16.92 -3.64
CA SER A 244 6.79 18.21 -2.96
C SER A 244 7.25 19.35 -3.85
N GLY A 245 7.55 19.09 -5.13
CA GLY A 245 7.76 20.14 -6.13
C GLY A 245 6.46 20.57 -6.80
N LYS A 246 6.34 21.85 -7.15
CA LYS A 246 5.27 22.36 -8.03
C LYS A 246 5.20 21.54 -9.30
N THR A 247 4.06 20.89 -9.56
CA THR A 247 3.83 20.00 -10.71
C THR A 247 4.71 18.74 -10.78
N SER A 248 5.37 18.37 -9.68
CA SER A 248 6.36 17.28 -9.61
C SER A 248 5.87 15.90 -10.06
N CYS A 249 4.63 15.54 -9.76
CA CYS A 249 3.96 14.30 -10.13
C CYS A 249 2.69 14.57 -10.95
N SER A 250 2.59 15.74 -11.57
CA SER A 250 1.42 16.14 -12.36
C SER A 250 1.36 15.43 -13.72
N GLY A 251 0.32 15.73 -14.51
CA GLY A 251 0.22 15.30 -15.90
C GLY A 251 -0.35 13.89 -16.00
N ASN A 252 0.36 12.98 -16.64
CA ASN A 252 -0.01 11.56 -16.80
C ASN A 252 0.89 10.65 -15.94
N THR A 253 1.29 11.13 -14.76
CA THR A 253 2.12 10.33 -13.85
C THR A 253 1.30 9.14 -13.34
N THR A 254 1.86 7.93 -13.40
CA THR A 254 1.23 6.73 -12.85
C THR A 254 2.07 6.21 -11.69
N ILE A 255 1.48 6.06 -10.51
CA ILE A 255 2.10 5.49 -9.32
C ILE A 255 1.50 4.11 -9.08
N GLN A 256 2.32 3.07 -9.23
CA GLN A 256 1.94 1.67 -9.00
C GLN A 256 2.44 1.23 -7.63
N CYS A 257 1.52 1.12 -6.68
CA CYS A 257 1.81 0.66 -5.33
C CYS A 257 2.18 -0.83 -5.30
N PRO A 258 2.99 -1.27 -4.32
CA PRO A 258 3.39 -2.66 -4.22
C PRO A 258 2.21 -3.54 -3.77
N ALA A 259 2.24 -4.82 -4.13
CA ALA A 259 1.11 -5.73 -3.89
C ALA A 259 0.76 -5.87 -2.40
N ASP A 260 1.74 -6.18 -1.55
CA ASP A 260 1.46 -6.61 -0.17
C ASP A 260 1.97 -5.65 0.91
N HIS A 261 2.41 -4.45 0.52
CA HIS A 261 3.03 -3.48 1.42
C HIS A 261 2.38 -2.09 1.33
N ALA A 262 2.47 -1.33 2.42
CA ALA A 262 1.78 -0.06 2.52
C ALA A 262 2.29 0.94 1.46
N CYS A 263 1.39 1.76 0.92
CA CYS A 263 1.71 2.79 -0.05
C CYS A 263 1.25 4.15 0.42
N ASN A 264 2.17 5.09 0.60
CA ASN A 264 1.89 6.44 1.08
C ASN A 264 2.33 7.44 0.01
N VAL A 265 1.36 8.12 -0.61
CA VAL A 265 1.60 9.14 -1.61
C VAL A 265 1.26 10.50 -1.01
N LYS A 266 2.23 11.41 -0.97
CA LYS A 266 2.08 12.75 -0.40
C LYS A 266 2.27 13.81 -1.47
N CYS A 267 1.26 14.65 -1.67
CA CYS A 267 1.23 15.75 -2.62
C CYS A 267 1.12 17.06 -1.84
N THR A 268 2.25 17.74 -1.59
CA THR A 268 2.29 18.88 -0.65
C THR A 268 2.36 20.26 -1.30
N ASP A 269 2.80 20.37 -2.56
CA ASP A 269 2.95 21.67 -3.23
C ASP A 269 1.79 21.94 -4.19
N LYS A 270 1.68 23.18 -4.65
CA LYS A 270 0.71 23.61 -5.64
C LYS A 270 0.80 22.75 -6.90
N ASP A 271 -0.34 22.18 -7.28
CA ASP A 271 -0.49 21.34 -8.46
C ASP A 271 0.44 20.09 -8.46
N ALA A 272 0.98 19.67 -7.31
CA ALA A 272 1.98 18.60 -7.21
C ALA A 272 1.57 17.31 -7.92
N CYS A 273 0.32 16.88 -7.74
CA CYS A 273 -0.27 15.68 -8.33
C CYS A 273 -1.43 16.02 -9.28
N LYS A 274 -1.53 17.27 -9.74
CA LYS A 274 -2.65 17.74 -10.56
C LYS A 274 -2.70 17.07 -11.95
N GLY A 275 -3.90 16.91 -12.48
CA GLY A 275 -4.15 16.40 -13.83
C GLY A 275 -4.54 14.93 -13.83
N ASN A 276 -4.15 14.18 -14.86
CA ASN A 276 -4.47 12.76 -15.01
C ASN A 276 -3.51 11.85 -14.20
N THR A 277 -3.01 12.33 -13.07
CA THR A 277 -2.15 11.54 -12.20
C THR A 277 -2.95 10.35 -11.70
N GLU A 278 -2.43 9.16 -11.85
CA GLU A 278 -3.13 7.93 -11.51
C GLU A 278 -2.35 7.19 -10.42
N ILE A 279 -2.98 6.98 -9.26
CA ILE A 279 -2.42 6.22 -8.14
C ILE A 279 -3.18 4.91 -8.07
N ILE A 280 -2.47 3.81 -8.32
CA ILE A 280 -3.03 2.46 -8.39
C ILE A 280 -2.63 1.73 -7.12
N CYS A 281 -3.57 1.64 -6.18
CA CYS A 281 -3.41 0.90 -4.93
C CYS A 281 -3.56 -0.60 -5.18
N SER A 282 -2.87 -1.41 -4.37
CA SER A 282 -3.03 -2.85 -4.41
C SER A 282 -4.31 -3.31 -3.72
N SER A 283 -4.80 -4.50 -4.09
CA SER A 283 -5.86 -5.19 -3.37
C SER A 283 -5.48 -5.66 -1.97
N ASN A 284 -4.19 -5.90 -1.73
CA ASN A 284 -3.72 -6.60 -0.52
C ASN A 284 -3.02 -5.69 0.49
N ALA A 285 -2.97 -4.37 0.28
CA ALA A 285 -2.23 -3.49 1.19
C ALA A 285 -2.88 -2.12 1.35
N PRO A 286 -2.75 -1.49 2.53
CA PRO A 286 -3.25 -0.15 2.78
C PRO A 286 -2.59 0.87 1.86
N CYS A 287 -3.40 1.81 1.38
CA CYS A 287 -2.99 2.86 0.48
C CYS A 287 -3.48 4.22 0.98
N THR A 288 -2.57 5.16 1.18
CA THR A 288 -2.87 6.51 1.67
C THR A 288 -2.44 7.54 0.63
N LEU A 289 -3.36 8.43 0.26
CA LEU A 289 -3.09 9.63 -0.51
C LEU A 289 -3.30 10.86 0.38
N GLU A 290 -2.24 11.63 0.64
CA GLU A 290 -2.31 12.89 1.34
C GLU A 290 -2.16 14.07 0.37
N CYS A 291 -3.19 14.89 0.29
CA CYS A 291 -3.28 16.10 -0.52
C CYS A 291 -3.23 17.32 0.41
N SER A 292 -2.03 17.86 0.62
CA SER A 292 -1.79 18.97 1.55
C SER A 292 -1.05 20.15 0.90
N GLY A 293 -0.94 21.26 1.64
CA GLY A 293 -0.17 22.47 1.29
C GLY A 293 -0.72 23.37 0.17
N SER A 294 -1.65 22.90 -0.66
CA SER A 294 -2.37 23.76 -1.61
C SER A 294 -3.79 23.26 -1.91
N SER A 295 -4.69 24.19 -2.22
CA SER A 295 -6.06 23.87 -2.65
C SER A 295 -6.15 23.19 -4.02
N THR A 296 -5.03 23.02 -4.74
CA THR A 296 -4.99 22.37 -6.07
C THR A 296 -4.02 21.20 -6.16
N ALA A 297 -3.43 20.75 -5.04
CA ALA A 297 -2.37 19.73 -5.02
C ALA A 297 -2.78 18.43 -5.74
N CYS A 298 -4.02 17.98 -5.55
CA CYS A 298 -4.57 16.75 -6.15
C CYS A 298 -5.75 17.02 -7.10
N ASP A 299 -5.83 18.22 -7.66
CA ASP A 299 -6.90 18.58 -8.58
C ASP A 299 -6.94 17.62 -9.78
N SER A 300 -8.06 16.92 -9.95
CA SER A 300 -8.31 15.91 -10.98
C SER A 300 -7.47 14.62 -10.91
N ALA A 301 -6.61 14.46 -9.89
CA ALA A 301 -5.87 13.21 -9.68
C ALA A 301 -6.84 12.04 -9.46
N THR A 302 -6.50 10.85 -9.92
CA THR A 302 -7.31 9.63 -9.75
C THR A 302 -6.64 8.68 -8.76
N LEU A 303 -7.36 8.31 -7.70
CA LEU A 303 -6.96 7.27 -6.74
C LEU A 303 -7.79 6.02 -7.00
N LYS A 304 -7.17 4.95 -7.50
CA LYS A 304 -7.81 3.66 -7.71
C LYS A 304 -7.55 2.76 -6.51
N CYS A 305 -8.56 2.60 -5.67
CA CYS A 305 -8.48 1.77 -4.48
C CYS A 305 -8.54 0.28 -4.82
N GLY A 306 -7.82 -0.54 -4.05
CA GLY A 306 -7.97 -2.00 -4.05
C GLY A 306 -9.01 -2.45 -3.03
N ASP A 307 -8.92 -3.72 -2.61
CA ASP A 307 -9.84 -4.34 -1.63
C ASP A 307 -9.44 -4.07 -0.16
N ASN A 308 -8.17 -3.72 0.12
CA ASN A 308 -7.71 -3.30 1.46
C ASN A 308 -8.02 -1.80 1.72
N ALA A 309 -7.60 -1.26 2.87
CA ALA A 309 -7.84 0.11 3.27
C ALA A 309 -7.30 1.13 2.27
N CYS A 310 -8.16 2.05 1.87
CA CYS A 310 -7.82 3.12 0.97
C CYS A 310 -8.25 4.44 1.62
N THR A 311 -7.28 5.30 1.94
CA THR A 311 -7.53 6.55 2.65
C THR A 311 -7.03 7.72 1.81
N ALA A 312 -7.88 8.74 1.64
CA ALA A 312 -7.49 9.98 1.00
C ALA A 312 -7.70 11.13 1.99
N ILE A 313 -6.64 11.87 2.32
CA ILE A 313 -6.68 12.99 3.26
C ILE A 313 -6.49 14.27 2.45
N CYS A 314 -7.49 15.16 2.44
CA CYS A 314 -7.43 16.43 1.73
C CYS A 314 -7.58 17.60 2.69
N SER A 315 -6.65 18.56 2.67
CA SER A 315 -6.76 19.80 3.47
C SER A 315 -7.28 21.00 2.65
N GLY A 316 -7.63 20.81 1.38
CA GLY A 316 -8.02 21.87 0.44
C GLY A 316 -9.30 21.55 -0.34
N SER A 317 -9.74 22.52 -1.17
CA SER A 317 -10.98 22.37 -1.94
C SER A 317 -10.87 21.40 -3.13
N ALA A 318 -9.68 21.18 -3.69
CA ALA A 318 -9.49 20.17 -4.71
C ALA A 318 -9.46 18.78 -4.10
N LYS A 319 -10.33 17.92 -4.61
CA LYS A 319 -10.44 16.51 -4.22
C LYS A 319 -10.02 15.65 -5.39
N PRO A 320 -9.25 14.57 -5.17
CA PRO A 320 -9.00 13.58 -6.19
C PRO A 320 -10.32 12.88 -6.57
N ASN A 321 -10.38 12.37 -7.80
CA ASN A 321 -11.37 11.40 -8.21
C ASN A 321 -11.01 10.05 -7.60
N ILE A 322 -11.72 9.64 -6.55
CA ILE A 322 -11.50 8.35 -5.93
C ILE A 322 -12.39 7.32 -6.62
N VAL A 323 -11.77 6.28 -7.15
CA VAL A 323 -12.45 5.11 -7.72
C VAL A 323 -12.42 4.03 -6.65
N PRO A 324 -13.46 3.92 -5.81
CA PRO A 324 -13.52 2.88 -4.78
C PRO A 324 -13.64 1.51 -5.44
N ASN A 325 -13.10 0.51 -4.75
CA ASN A 325 -13.39 -0.90 -4.98
C ASN A 325 -14.01 -1.46 -3.70
N ASN A 326 -13.95 -2.77 -3.43
CA ASN A 326 -14.36 -3.38 -2.17
C ASN A 326 -13.44 -2.99 -0.98
N SER A 327 -12.85 -1.79 -1.00
CA SER A 327 -11.97 -1.27 0.03
C SER A 327 -12.68 -1.24 1.37
N CYS A 328 -12.11 -1.88 2.37
CA CYS A 328 -12.57 -1.78 3.74
C CYS A 328 -12.09 -0.46 4.37
N GLY A 329 -12.97 0.29 5.05
CA GLY A 329 -12.62 1.55 5.72
C GLY A 329 -12.96 2.85 4.97
N PRO A 330 -12.79 4.02 5.64
CA PRO A 330 -13.29 5.29 5.14
C PRO A 330 -12.44 5.83 3.98
N VAL A 331 -13.09 5.94 2.82
CA VAL A 331 -12.59 6.66 1.66
C VAL A 331 -13.19 8.07 1.70
N ALA A 332 -12.56 9.01 2.38
CA ALA A 332 -13.13 10.37 2.45
C ALA A 332 -12.06 11.46 2.47
N CYS A 333 -12.05 12.26 1.39
CA CYS A 333 -11.57 13.64 1.46
C CYS A 333 -12.73 14.54 1.92
N PRO A 334 -12.73 15.02 3.18
CA PRO A 334 -13.78 15.90 3.70
C PRO A 334 -13.95 17.16 2.85
#